data_AF-A0A413BI70-F1
#
_entry.id   AF-A0A413BI70-F1
#
_cell.length_a   1.000
_cell.length_b   1.000
_cell.length_c   1.000
_cell.angle_alpha   90.00
_cell.angle_beta   90.00
_cell.angle_gamma   90.00
#
_symmetry.space_group_name_H-M   'P 1'
#
loop_
_entity.id
_entity.type
_entity.pdbx_description
1 polymer ?
#
loop_
_entity_poly.entity_id
_entity_poly.type
_entity_poly.pdbx_seq_one_letter_code
_entity_poly.pdbx_strand_id
1 'polypeptide(L)'
;MLAFDKKTVVDTIYTSAEDYAKSLLAGNSTEYTKYKPLVRAMLNYGAASQKYFEFRTDELANRSLSSSDRMVDSIPQSVLQKYNLIKNIQETNGLSYHGTSLVLGDECVARMYFKLDADRDISNYNFWIQKDKTSSVRLRPYKKGDLYYIDFKSPNLSFFDDIVLTVEDERGGHHTEQFSYTPLNYIARAYATGKADAKMKDLLNSLYWFEYQKKQVN
;
A
#
# COMPACT_ATOMS: atom_id res chain seq x y z
N MET A 1 49.80 -14.22 19.05
CA MET A 1 49.05 -13.02 18.63
C MET A 1 49.00 -13.05 17.10
N LEU A 2 47.90 -13.56 16.53
CA LEU A 2 47.71 -13.61 15.08
C LEU A 2 47.19 -12.23 14.63
N ALA A 3 48.01 -11.51 13.87
CA ALA A 3 47.60 -10.27 13.24
C ALA A 3 46.61 -10.61 12.12
N PHE A 4 45.38 -10.09 12.22
CA PHE A 4 44.43 -10.14 11.12
C PHE A 4 44.88 -9.15 10.05
N ASP A 5 45.22 -9.68 8.88
CA ASP A 5 45.60 -8.91 7.70
C ASP A 5 44.46 -7.96 7.31
N LYS A 6 44.79 -6.70 7.01
CA LYS A 6 43.84 -5.71 6.51
C LYS A 6 43.31 -6.21 5.17
N LYS A 7 42.05 -6.68 5.12
CA LYS A 7 41.39 -7.05 3.87
C LYS A 7 41.28 -5.83 2.95
N THR A 8 42.07 -5.81 1.89
CA THR A 8 41.94 -4.85 0.79
C THR A 8 40.67 -5.18 0.01
N VAL A 9 39.75 -4.23 -0.13
CA VAL A 9 38.62 -4.36 -1.06
C VAL A 9 39.20 -4.38 -2.48
N VAL A 10 39.09 -5.54 -3.14
CA VAL A 10 39.72 -5.76 -4.46
C VAL A 10 38.83 -5.25 -5.59
N ASP A 11 37.52 -5.15 -5.36
CA ASP A 11 36.55 -4.59 -6.30
C ASP A 11 35.27 -4.14 -5.58
N THR A 12 34.64 -3.07 -6.05
CA THR A 12 33.33 -2.61 -5.58
C THR A 12 32.33 -2.81 -6.70
N ILE A 13 31.52 -3.86 -6.60
CA ILE A 13 30.48 -4.15 -7.57
C ILE A 13 29.24 -3.31 -7.24
N TYR A 14 28.90 -2.37 -8.13
CA TYR A 14 27.61 -1.68 -8.08
C TYR A 14 26.60 -2.50 -8.87
N THR A 15 25.59 -3.05 -8.19
CA THR A 15 24.41 -3.63 -8.83
C THR A 15 23.21 -2.77 -8.47
N SER A 16 22.53 -2.23 -9.47
CA SER A 16 21.23 -1.61 -9.25
C SER A 16 20.14 -2.68 -9.19
N ALA A 17 18.99 -2.35 -8.60
CA ALA A 17 17.81 -3.22 -8.68
C ALA A 17 17.42 -3.52 -10.15
N GLU A 18 17.71 -2.60 -11.07
CA GLU A 18 17.54 -2.78 -12.51
C GLU A 18 18.48 -3.86 -13.05
N ASP A 19 19.77 -3.85 -12.68
CA ASP A 19 20.75 -4.82 -13.17
C ASP A 19 20.45 -6.23 -12.67
N TYR A 20 20.03 -6.34 -11.40
CA TYR A 20 19.54 -7.60 -10.86
C TYR A 20 18.30 -8.08 -11.61
N ALA A 21 17.31 -7.21 -11.82
CA ALA A 21 16.10 -7.55 -12.57
C ALA A 21 16.40 -7.97 -14.02
N LYS A 22 17.36 -7.33 -14.70
CA LYS A 22 17.83 -7.74 -16.04
C LYS A 22 18.35 -9.17 -16.05
N SER A 23 19.20 -9.52 -15.08
CA SER A 23 19.76 -10.88 -15.01
C SER A 23 18.68 -11.94 -14.80
N LEU A 24 17.68 -11.66 -13.96
CA LEU A 24 16.51 -12.52 -13.78
C LEU A 24 15.66 -12.66 -15.05
N LEU A 25 15.43 -11.56 -15.78
CA LEU A 25 14.66 -11.55 -17.02
C LEU A 25 15.35 -12.31 -18.15
N ALA A 26 16.68 -12.28 -18.19
CA ALA A 26 17.51 -13.02 -19.14
C ALA A 26 17.64 -14.52 -18.79
N GLY A 27 17.42 -14.89 -17.53
CA GLY A 27 17.46 -16.27 -17.07
C GLY A 27 16.38 -17.15 -17.71
N ASN A 28 16.74 -18.40 -18.03
CA ASN A 28 15.85 -19.35 -18.72
C ASN A 28 15.49 -20.58 -17.87
N SER A 29 15.80 -20.58 -16.57
CA SER A 29 15.35 -21.65 -15.68
C SER A 29 13.82 -21.62 -15.54
N THR A 30 13.23 -22.78 -15.25
CA THR A 30 11.80 -22.90 -14.96
C THR A 30 11.38 -21.98 -13.81
N GLU A 31 12.23 -21.88 -12.79
CA GLU A 31 12.02 -20.99 -11.64
C GLU A 31 12.00 -19.52 -12.07
N TYR A 32 12.99 -19.05 -12.83
CA TYR A 32 13.03 -17.65 -13.27
C TYR A 32 11.88 -17.29 -14.20
N THR A 33 11.45 -18.23 -15.05
CA THR A 33 10.31 -18.03 -15.96
C THR A 33 9.03 -17.69 -15.19
N LYS A 34 8.79 -18.33 -14.04
CA LYS A 34 7.65 -18.04 -13.15
C LYS A 34 7.65 -16.60 -12.64
N TYR A 35 8.80 -16.02 -12.35
CA TYR A 35 8.92 -14.68 -11.75
C TYR A 35 9.01 -13.53 -12.77
N LYS A 36 9.24 -13.79 -14.06
CA LYS A 36 9.37 -12.72 -15.08
C LYS A 36 8.20 -11.73 -15.09
N PRO A 37 6.92 -12.15 -15.02
CA PRO A 37 5.80 -11.22 -14.95
C PRO A 37 5.85 -10.30 -13.71
N LEU A 38 6.20 -10.84 -12.55
CA LEU A 38 6.37 -10.07 -11.31
C LEU A 38 7.50 -9.05 -11.43
N VAL A 39 8.66 -9.46 -11.95
CA VAL A 39 9.82 -8.56 -12.12
C VAL A 39 9.48 -7.41 -13.06
N ARG A 40 8.79 -7.66 -14.18
CA ARG A 40 8.33 -6.59 -15.10
C ARG A 40 7.37 -5.63 -14.40
N ALA A 41 6.38 -6.16 -13.68
CA ALA A 41 5.40 -5.33 -12.97
C ALA A 41 6.07 -4.45 -11.90
N MET A 42 7.06 -5.00 -11.18
CA MET A 42 7.86 -4.27 -10.19
C MET A 42 8.64 -3.10 -10.83
N LEU A 43 9.30 -3.33 -11.97
CA LEU A 43 10.04 -2.28 -12.68
C LEU A 43 9.10 -1.19 -13.22
N ASN A 44 7.94 -1.56 -13.74
CA ASN A 44 6.93 -0.60 -14.20
C ASN A 44 6.37 0.24 -13.04
N TYR A 45 6.11 -0.37 -11.89
CA TYR A 45 5.71 0.35 -10.68
C TYR A 45 6.80 1.32 -10.20
N GLY A 46 8.06 0.90 -10.22
CA GLY A 46 9.19 1.77 -9.92
C GLY A 46 9.25 2.99 -10.84
N ALA A 47 9.11 2.79 -12.15
CA ALA A 47 9.12 3.88 -13.12
C ALA A 47 7.91 4.83 -12.98
N ALA A 48 6.72 4.29 -12.70
CA ALA A 48 5.53 5.11 -12.42
C ALA A 48 5.69 5.93 -11.14
N SER A 49 6.31 5.35 -10.10
CA SER A 49 6.65 6.03 -8.85
C SER A 49 7.63 7.18 -9.08
N GLN A 50 8.71 6.94 -9.83
CA GLN A 50 9.67 7.98 -10.21
C GLN A 50 9.00 9.16 -10.93
N LYS A 51 8.07 8.88 -11.85
CA LYS A 51 7.31 9.92 -12.57
C LYS A 51 6.34 10.68 -11.67
N TYR A 52 5.66 9.99 -10.76
CA TYR A 52 4.67 10.60 -9.86
C TYR A 52 5.34 11.52 -8.84
N PHE A 53 6.47 11.10 -8.27
CA PHE A 53 7.23 11.87 -7.27
C PHE A 53 8.30 12.79 -7.88
N GLU A 54 8.41 12.83 -9.21
CA GLU A 54 9.38 13.66 -9.94
C GLU A 54 10.84 13.39 -9.51
N PHE A 55 11.14 12.12 -9.23
CA PHE A 55 12.43 11.67 -8.73
C PHE A 55 13.17 10.79 -9.76
N ARG A 56 14.38 11.18 -10.14
CA ARG A 56 15.24 10.47 -11.11
C ARG A 56 14.49 10.04 -12.38
N THR A 57 13.74 10.96 -12.96
CA THR A 57 12.89 10.70 -14.13
C THR A 57 13.68 10.50 -15.43
N ASP A 58 14.97 10.84 -15.43
CA ASP A 58 15.97 10.56 -16.46
C ASP A 58 16.48 9.11 -16.44
N GLU A 59 16.33 8.40 -15.32
CA GLU A 59 16.78 7.02 -15.13
C GLU A 59 15.65 6.11 -14.63
N LEU A 60 14.61 5.98 -15.45
CA LEU A 60 13.45 5.16 -15.12
C LEU A 60 13.82 3.69 -14.89
N ALA A 61 13.25 3.08 -13.86
CA ALA A 61 13.51 1.69 -13.47
C ALA A 61 13.18 0.68 -14.59
N ASN A 62 12.19 0.97 -15.43
CA ASN A 62 11.79 0.11 -16.55
C ASN A 62 12.50 0.45 -17.87
N ARG A 63 13.53 1.30 -17.88
CA ARG A 63 14.24 1.72 -19.11
C ARG A 63 14.91 0.58 -19.88
N SER A 64 15.09 -0.58 -19.25
CA SER A 64 15.63 -1.80 -19.87
C SER A 64 14.58 -2.72 -20.49
N LEU A 65 13.30 -2.53 -20.16
CA LEU A 65 12.20 -3.32 -20.71
C LEU A 65 11.93 -2.91 -22.16
N SER A 66 11.43 -3.84 -22.97
CA SER A 66 10.90 -3.53 -24.31
C SER A 66 9.68 -2.62 -24.21
N SER A 67 9.30 -1.95 -25.30
CA SER A 67 8.11 -1.08 -25.31
C SER A 67 6.83 -1.83 -24.94
N SER A 68 6.68 -3.09 -25.35
CA SER A 68 5.53 -3.92 -24.98
C SER A 68 5.53 -4.25 -23.48
N ASP A 69 6.70 -4.57 -22.91
CA ASP A 69 6.82 -4.91 -21.48
C ASP A 69 6.66 -3.70 -20.56
N ARG A 70 6.72 -2.47 -21.10
CA ARG A 70 6.43 -1.23 -20.37
C ARG A 70 4.95 -0.87 -20.34
N MET A 71 4.12 -1.51 -21.15
CA MET A 71 2.68 -1.26 -21.14
C MET A 71 2.07 -1.82 -19.86
N VAL A 72 1.29 -0.99 -19.18
CA VAL A 72 0.57 -1.35 -17.97
C VAL A 72 -0.92 -1.19 -18.25
N ASP A 73 -1.67 -2.27 -18.10
CA ASP A 73 -3.11 -2.23 -18.31
C ASP A 73 -3.80 -1.40 -17.22
N SER A 74 -4.97 -0.87 -17.55
CA SER A 74 -5.83 -0.24 -16.54
C SER A 74 -6.37 -1.29 -15.56
N ILE A 75 -6.57 -0.89 -14.30
CA ILE A 75 -7.25 -1.74 -13.31
C ILE A 75 -8.62 -2.16 -13.86
N PRO A 76 -8.98 -3.45 -13.78
CA PRO A 76 -10.27 -3.92 -14.26
C PRO A 76 -11.45 -3.17 -13.61
N GLN A 77 -12.43 -2.74 -14.40
CA GLN A 77 -13.58 -1.99 -13.91
C GLN A 77 -14.37 -2.76 -12.83
N SER A 78 -14.42 -4.09 -12.93
CA SER A 78 -15.05 -4.96 -11.93
C SER A 78 -14.35 -4.89 -10.56
N VAL A 79 -13.02 -4.73 -10.53
CA VAL A 79 -12.25 -4.51 -9.30
C VAL A 79 -12.61 -3.15 -8.71
N LEU A 80 -12.59 -2.09 -9.54
CA LEU A 80 -12.95 -0.74 -9.08
C LEU A 80 -14.37 -0.71 -8.51
N GLN A 81 -15.35 -1.31 -9.18
CA GLN A 81 -16.73 -1.39 -8.69
C GLN A 81 -16.84 -2.16 -7.36
N LYS A 82 -16.17 -3.31 -7.25
CA LYS A 82 -16.17 -4.14 -6.03
C LYS A 82 -15.68 -3.36 -4.81
N TYR A 83 -14.60 -2.59 -4.97
CA TYR A 83 -13.94 -1.89 -3.85
C TYR A 83 -14.38 -0.43 -3.67
N ASN A 84 -15.15 0.14 -4.60
CA ASN A 84 -15.78 1.45 -4.41
C ASN A 84 -16.90 1.43 -3.34
N LEU A 85 -17.34 0.24 -2.96
CA LEU A 85 -18.24 0.01 -1.84
C LEU A 85 -17.41 0.00 -0.54
N ILE A 86 -16.96 1.16 -0.06
CA ILE A 86 -16.74 1.26 1.39
C ILE A 86 -18.15 1.13 1.96
N LYS A 87 -18.55 -0.11 2.28
CA LYS A 87 -19.77 -0.40 3.02
C LYS A 87 -19.82 0.61 4.14
N ASN A 88 -20.88 1.43 4.13
CA ASN A 88 -21.13 2.51 5.08
C ASN A 88 -20.47 2.16 6.40
N ILE A 89 -19.33 2.80 6.70
CA ILE A 89 -18.78 2.74 8.05
C ILE A 89 -19.89 3.37 8.89
N GLN A 90 -20.69 2.51 9.53
CA GLN A 90 -21.78 2.96 10.35
C GLN A 90 -21.16 3.81 11.45
N GLU A 91 -21.79 4.96 11.70
CA GLU A 91 -21.33 5.89 12.72
C GLU A 91 -21.24 5.13 14.05
N THR A 92 -20.04 5.02 14.60
CA THR A 92 -19.85 4.42 15.92
C THR A 92 -20.20 5.49 16.95
N ASN A 93 -21.47 5.54 17.36
CA ASN A 93 -22.00 6.41 18.42
C ASN A 93 -21.34 7.80 18.49
N GLY A 94 -21.48 8.63 17.46
CA GLY A 94 -20.90 9.98 17.38
C GLY A 94 -19.45 10.05 16.88
N LEU A 95 -18.91 8.95 16.34
CA LEU A 95 -17.68 8.92 15.58
C LEU A 95 -17.95 8.44 14.15
N SER A 96 -17.74 9.32 13.19
CA SER A 96 -18.08 9.10 11.78
C SER A 96 -16.84 9.02 10.90
N TYR A 97 -16.76 8.02 10.02
CA TYR A 97 -15.66 7.96 9.05
C TYR A 97 -15.74 9.10 8.03
N HIS A 98 -14.61 9.77 7.82
CA HIS A 98 -14.48 10.88 6.88
C HIS A 98 -13.79 10.46 5.57
N GLY A 99 -12.71 9.69 5.67
CA GLY A 99 -11.91 9.32 4.52
C GLY A 99 -10.63 8.59 4.89
N THR A 100 -9.94 8.05 3.90
CA THR A 100 -8.61 7.44 4.07
C THR A 100 -7.65 8.08 3.09
N SER A 101 -6.41 8.28 3.53
CA SER A 101 -5.28 8.60 2.65
C SER A 101 -4.24 7.50 2.74
N LEU A 102 -3.57 7.24 1.62
CA LEU A 102 -2.33 6.48 1.63
C LEU A 102 -1.18 7.46 1.78
N VAL A 103 -0.45 7.35 2.89
CA VAL A 103 0.71 8.19 3.19
C VAL A 103 1.96 7.41 2.79
N LEU A 104 2.72 8.00 1.86
CA LEU A 104 3.93 7.42 1.29
C LEU A 104 5.13 8.22 1.82
N GLY A 105 5.78 7.69 2.87
CA GLY A 105 7.01 8.24 3.45
C GLY A 105 8.08 7.15 3.54
N ASP A 106 8.81 7.08 4.66
CA ASP A 106 9.74 5.98 4.94
C ASP A 106 9.05 4.60 4.91
N GLU A 107 7.75 4.59 5.21
CA GLU A 107 6.87 3.43 5.09
C GLU A 107 5.53 3.83 4.45
N CYS A 108 4.85 2.83 3.89
CA CYS A 108 3.49 2.99 3.37
C CYS A 108 2.48 2.79 4.50
N VAL A 109 1.73 3.85 4.83
CA VAL A 109 0.77 3.87 5.95
C VAL A 109 -0.62 4.24 5.44
N ALA A 110 -1.64 3.54 5.91
CA ALA A 110 -3.03 3.95 5.74
C ALA A 110 -3.41 4.88 6.88
N ARG A 111 -3.80 6.12 6.53
CA ARG A 111 -4.30 7.13 7.46
C ARG A 111 -5.81 7.25 7.33
N MET A 112 -6.55 6.75 8.31
CA MET A 112 -8.02 6.86 8.35
C MET A 112 -8.45 8.05 9.21
N TYR A 113 -9.33 8.87 8.66
CA TYR A 113 -9.86 10.08 9.29
C TYR A 113 -11.29 9.87 9.78
N PHE A 114 -11.58 10.45 10.93
CA PHE A 114 -12.88 10.41 11.60
C PHE A 114 -13.29 11.81 12.02
N LYS A 115 -14.58 12.09 11.95
CA LYS A 115 -15.22 13.26 12.55
C LYS A 115 -15.85 12.83 13.87
N LEU A 116 -15.59 13.59 14.92
CA LEU A 116 -16.14 13.36 16.25
C LEU A 116 -17.24 14.40 16.51
N ASP A 117 -18.37 13.96 17.04
CA ASP A 117 -19.46 14.86 17.45
C ASP A 117 -19.05 15.74 18.64
N ALA A 118 -19.63 16.92 18.73
CA ALA A 118 -19.18 17.98 19.65
C ALA A 118 -19.33 17.62 21.13
N ASP A 119 -20.24 16.71 21.49
CA ASP A 119 -20.50 16.23 22.86
C ASP A 119 -19.71 14.96 23.21
N ARG A 120 -18.80 14.53 22.32
CA ARG A 120 -18.00 13.32 22.49
C ARG A 120 -16.53 13.65 22.78
N ASP A 121 -15.87 12.74 23.50
CA ASP A 121 -14.43 12.78 23.72
C ASP A 121 -13.80 11.54 23.07
N ILE A 122 -12.76 11.76 22.26
CA ILE A 122 -12.00 10.72 21.55
C ILE A 122 -11.38 9.71 22.51
N SER A 123 -11.13 10.10 23.77
CA SER A 123 -10.52 9.23 24.79
C SER A 123 -11.41 8.04 25.16
N ASN A 124 -12.71 8.10 24.88
CA ASN A 124 -13.66 7.00 25.09
C ASN A 124 -13.61 5.94 23.99
N TYR A 125 -12.89 6.20 22.88
CA TYR A 125 -12.83 5.31 21.74
C TYR A 125 -11.50 4.57 21.69
N ASN A 126 -11.60 3.26 21.56
CA ASN A 126 -10.46 2.39 21.32
C ASN A 126 -10.45 1.92 19.87
N PHE A 127 -9.26 1.88 19.29
CA PHE A 127 -9.03 1.46 17.92
C PHE A 127 -8.06 0.28 17.91
N TRP A 128 -8.37 -0.76 17.15
CA TRP A 128 -7.44 -1.85 16.92
C TRP A 128 -7.60 -2.47 15.54
N ILE A 129 -6.49 -2.94 14.99
CA ILE A 129 -6.49 -3.78 13.78
C ILE A 129 -6.17 -5.22 14.14
N GLN A 130 -6.85 -6.15 13.50
CA GLN A 130 -6.50 -7.56 13.60
C GLN A 130 -5.21 -7.83 12.83
N LYS A 131 -4.23 -8.46 13.48
CA LYS A 131 -2.96 -8.87 12.86
C LYS A 131 -3.02 -10.33 12.41
N ASP A 132 -3.61 -11.21 13.21
CA ASP A 132 -3.87 -12.61 12.89
C ASP A 132 -5.11 -13.13 13.65
N LYS A 133 -5.40 -14.43 13.60
CA LYS A 133 -6.55 -15.03 14.30
C LYS A 133 -6.53 -14.86 15.82
N THR A 134 -5.38 -14.52 16.40
CA THR A 134 -5.12 -14.51 17.84
C THR A 134 -4.55 -13.20 18.36
N SER A 135 -4.13 -12.27 17.49
CA SER A 135 -3.49 -11.02 17.90
C SER A 135 -4.08 -9.79 17.20
N SER A 136 -4.08 -8.67 17.94
CA SER A 136 -4.50 -7.35 17.48
C SER A 136 -3.45 -6.29 17.85
N VAL A 137 -3.44 -5.18 17.13
CA VAL A 137 -2.57 -4.03 17.39
C VAL A 137 -3.46 -2.84 17.73
N ARG A 138 -3.29 -2.29 18.94
CA ARG A 138 -3.98 -1.07 19.37
C ARG A 138 -3.41 0.14 18.62
N LEU A 139 -4.29 0.98 18.11
CA LEU A 139 -3.97 2.20 17.39
C LEU A 139 -4.25 3.42 18.27
N ARG A 140 -3.47 4.48 18.05
CA ARG A 140 -3.63 5.75 18.77
C ARG A 140 -4.28 6.78 17.85
N PRO A 141 -5.36 7.45 18.28
CA PRO A 141 -5.93 8.56 17.53
C PRO A 141 -5.12 9.85 17.76
N TYR A 142 -5.04 10.67 16.71
CA TYR A 142 -4.37 11.98 16.71
C TYR A 142 -5.31 13.05 16.16
N LYS A 143 -5.26 14.26 16.70
CA LYS A 143 -6.09 15.38 16.23
C LYS A 143 -5.43 16.10 15.05
N LYS A 144 -6.22 16.45 14.03
CA LYS A 144 -5.82 17.27 12.88
C LYS A 144 -6.97 18.18 12.45
N GLY A 145 -6.93 19.45 12.87
CA GLY A 145 -8.06 20.37 12.69
C GLY A 145 -9.30 19.83 13.41
N ASP A 146 -10.42 19.77 12.68
CA ASP A 146 -11.71 19.26 13.19
C ASP A 146 -11.86 17.73 13.03
N LEU A 147 -10.80 17.04 12.60
CA LEU A 147 -10.78 15.60 12.42
C LEU A 147 -9.83 14.93 13.40
N TYR A 148 -10.11 13.66 13.69
CA TYR A 148 -9.16 12.73 14.28
C TYR A 148 -8.68 11.76 13.21
N TYR A 149 -7.47 11.23 13.36
CA TYR A 149 -6.97 10.19 12.49
C TYR A 149 -6.22 9.11 13.25
N ILE A 150 -6.22 7.91 12.69
CA ILE A 150 -5.34 6.81 13.08
C ILE A 150 -4.44 6.46 11.90
N ASP A 151 -3.23 6.03 12.22
CA ASP A 151 -2.27 5.51 11.26
C ASP A 151 -2.07 4.03 11.53
N PHE A 152 -2.18 3.22 10.48
CA PHE A 152 -1.86 1.80 10.56
C PHE A 152 -1.15 1.30 9.32
N LYS A 153 -0.32 0.29 9.54
CA LYS A 153 0.36 -0.46 8.49
C LYS A 153 -0.47 -1.71 8.20
N SER A 154 -0.38 -2.23 6.99
CA SER A 154 -0.87 -3.59 6.74
C SER A 154 -0.04 -4.56 7.59
N PRO A 155 -0.66 -5.35 8.48
CA PRO A 155 0.04 -6.44 9.16
C PRO A 155 0.33 -7.62 8.22
N ASN A 156 -0.28 -7.62 7.03
CA ASN A 156 -0.27 -8.73 6.09
C ASN A 156 0.90 -8.64 5.10
N LEU A 157 1.31 -9.80 4.57
CA LEU A 157 2.37 -9.88 3.56
C LEU A 157 1.99 -9.24 2.23
N SER A 158 0.71 -9.21 1.88
CA SER A 158 0.19 -8.52 0.69
C SER A 158 -0.41 -7.17 1.07
N PHE A 159 -0.09 -6.18 0.26
CA PHE A 159 -0.51 -4.80 0.49
C PHE A 159 -2.04 -4.64 0.36
N PHE A 160 -2.68 -5.46 -0.48
CA PHE A 160 -4.13 -5.40 -0.74
C PHE A 160 -4.96 -6.37 0.08
N ASP A 161 -4.39 -7.07 1.05
CA ASP A 161 -5.18 -7.95 1.91
C ASP A 161 -6.09 -7.12 2.82
N ASP A 162 -7.25 -7.68 3.14
CA ASP A 162 -8.25 -7.02 3.97
C ASP A 162 -7.70 -6.80 5.38
N ILE A 163 -7.90 -5.59 5.89
CA ILE A 163 -7.56 -5.17 7.24
C ILE A 163 -8.88 -4.96 7.96
N VAL A 164 -9.07 -5.67 9.07
CA VAL A 164 -10.24 -5.47 9.93
C VAL A 164 -9.87 -4.46 11.00
N LEU A 165 -10.36 -3.23 10.85
CA LEU A 165 -10.36 -2.21 11.88
C LEU A 165 -11.56 -2.42 12.78
N THR A 166 -11.35 -2.40 14.08
CA THR A 166 -12.43 -2.37 15.06
C THR A 166 -12.36 -1.07 15.84
N VAL A 167 -13.52 -0.49 16.11
CA VAL A 167 -13.69 0.68 16.95
C VAL A 167 -14.68 0.35 18.05
N GLU A 168 -14.31 0.64 19.29
CA GLU A 168 -15.18 0.46 20.45
C GLU A 168 -15.37 1.78 21.18
N ASP A 169 -16.61 2.11 21.51
CA ASP A 169 -16.99 3.15 22.48
C ASP A 169 -17.21 2.49 23.85
N GLU A 170 -16.36 2.83 24.83
CA GLU A 170 -16.40 2.25 26.18
C GLU A 170 -17.60 2.75 27.02
N ARG A 171 -18.39 3.71 26.54
CA ARG A 171 -19.54 4.23 27.31
C ARG A 171 -20.76 3.30 27.27
N GLY A 172 -21.31 3.00 28.45
CA GLY A 172 -22.73 2.70 28.68
C GLY A 172 -23.35 1.51 27.94
N GLY A 173 -22.55 0.56 27.45
CA GLY A 173 -23.06 -0.62 26.73
C GLY A 173 -22.08 -1.32 25.78
N HIS A 174 -20.83 -0.85 25.68
CA HIS A 174 -19.80 -1.38 24.76
C HIS A 174 -20.32 -1.53 23.32
N HIS A 175 -20.36 -0.42 22.60
CA HIS A 175 -20.68 -0.47 21.17
C HIS A 175 -19.40 -0.73 20.38
N THR A 176 -19.33 -1.88 19.73
CA THR A 176 -18.18 -2.29 18.91
C THR A 176 -18.59 -2.40 17.45
N GLU A 177 -17.86 -1.72 16.59
CA GLU A 177 -18.05 -1.76 15.14
C GLU A 177 -16.79 -2.26 14.43
N GLN A 178 -16.97 -3.05 13.39
CA GLN A 178 -15.89 -3.61 12.58
C GLN A 178 -15.99 -3.17 11.12
N PHE A 179 -14.84 -2.83 10.56
CA PHE A 179 -14.72 -2.33 9.19
C PHE A 179 -13.60 -3.07 8.47
N SER A 180 -13.91 -3.62 7.31
CA SER A 180 -12.90 -4.14 6.40
C SER A 180 -12.42 -3.01 5.49
N TYR A 181 -11.11 -2.78 5.50
CA TYR A 181 -10.44 -1.85 4.61
C TYR A 181 -9.30 -2.54 3.87
N THR A 182 -9.18 -2.26 2.59
CA THR A 182 -7.99 -2.58 1.79
C THR A 182 -7.57 -1.32 1.03
N PRO A 183 -6.28 -1.12 0.72
CA PRO A 183 -5.86 -0.02 -0.15
C PRO A 183 -6.59 0.01 -1.51
N LEU A 184 -7.19 -1.10 -1.98
CA LEU A 184 -8.07 -1.09 -3.15
C LEU A 184 -9.31 -0.19 -2.97
N ASN A 185 -9.82 0.00 -1.75
CA ASN A 185 -10.91 0.95 -1.48
C ASN A 185 -10.48 2.39 -1.78
N TYR A 186 -9.26 2.78 -1.38
CA TYR A 186 -8.71 4.09 -1.71
C TYR A 186 -8.55 4.26 -3.22
N ILE A 187 -7.97 3.26 -3.89
CA ILE A 187 -7.79 3.28 -5.34
C ILE A 187 -9.14 3.44 -6.05
N ALA A 188 -10.13 2.62 -5.71
CA ALA A 188 -11.47 2.69 -6.29
C ALA A 188 -12.11 4.07 -6.10
N ARG A 189 -12.01 4.65 -4.89
CA ARG A 189 -12.53 5.99 -4.60
C ARG A 189 -11.79 7.09 -5.36
N ALA A 190 -10.47 7.00 -5.51
CA ALA A 190 -9.68 7.95 -6.29
C ALA A 190 -10.10 7.96 -7.77
N TYR A 191 -10.39 6.79 -8.33
CA TYR A 191 -10.96 6.64 -9.67
C TYR A 191 -12.39 7.21 -9.75
N ALA A 192 -13.27 6.81 -8.83
CA ALA A 192 -14.69 7.19 -8.85
C ALA A 192 -14.93 8.70 -8.66
N THR A 193 -14.08 9.37 -7.86
CA THR A 193 -14.20 10.81 -7.59
C THR A 193 -13.54 11.69 -8.65
N GLY A 194 -12.90 11.09 -9.67
CA GLY A 194 -12.16 11.83 -10.70
C GLY A 194 -10.91 12.56 -10.19
N LYS A 195 -10.51 12.32 -8.94
CA LYS A 195 -9.34 12.98 -8.31
C LYS A 195 -7.99 12.39 -8.75
N ALA A 196 -7.99 11.23 -9.39
CA ALA A 196 -6.79 10.64 -9.96
C ALA A 196 -6.49 11.23 -11.35
N ASP A 197 -5.45 12.07 -11.42
CA ASP A 197 -4.89 12.55 -12.69
C ASP A 197 -4.15 11.43 -13.45
N ALA A 198 -3.59 11.74 -14.62
CA ALA A 198 -2.90 10.75 -15.45
C ALA A 198 -1.69 10.11 -14.75
N LYS A 199 -0.84 10.91 -14.07
CA LYS A 199 0.34 10.41 -13.36
C LYS A 199 -0.07 9.50 -12.20
N MET A 200 -1.11 9.88 -11.46
CA MET A 200 -1.66 9.09 -10.38
C MET A 200 -2.28 7.78 -10.89
N LYS A 201 -3.01 7.81 -12.01
CA LYS A 201 -3.57 6.60 -12.62
C LYS A 201 -2.48 5.61 -13.03
N ASP A 202 -1.41 6.09 -13.66
CA ASP A 202 -0.25 5.25 -14.01
C ASP A 202 0.37 4.60 -12.77
N LEU A 203 0.53 5.36 -11.69
CA LEU A 203 1.02 4.84 -10.40
C LEU A 203 0.09 3.78 -9.82
N LEU A 204 -1.23 4.04 -9.79
CA LEU A 204 -2.20 3.12 -9.21
C LEU A 204 -2.36 1.84 -10.04
N ASN A 205 -2.34 1.95 -11.37
CA ASN A 205 -2.41 0.80 -12.28
C ASN A 205 -1.19 -0.10 -12.11
N SER A 206 0.01 0.49 -12.07
CA SER A 206 1.25 -0.28 -11.91
C SER A 206 1.36 -0.94 -10.54
N LEU A 207 0.94 -0.24 -9.47
CA LEU A 207 0.84 -0.83 -8.12
C LEU A 207 -0.14 -2.02 -8.09
N TYR A 208 -1.30 -1.87 -8.73
CA TYR A 208 -2.29 -2.95 -8.82
C TYR A 208 -1.69 -4.20 -9.45
N TRP A 209 -1.09 -4.07 -10.62
CA TRP A 209 -0.53 -5.20 -11.34
C TRP A 209 0.70 -5.81 -10.65
N PHE A 210 1.51 -5.00 -9.98
CA PHE A 210 2.63 -5.51 -9.19
C PHE A 210 2.14 -6.46 -8.08
N GLU A 211 1.19 -6.04 -7.26
CA GLU A 211 0.63 -6.90 -6.20
C GLU A 211 -0.18 -8.07 -6.78
N TYR A 212 -0.87 -7.88 -7.92
CA TYR A 212 -1.54 -8.99 -8.61
C TYR A 212 -0.55 -10.10 -9.00
N GLN A 213 0.58 -9.74 -9.61
CA GLN A 213 1.61 -10.70 -10.02
C GLN A 213 2.31 -11.33 -8.82
N LYS A 214 2.47 -10.60 -7.71
CA LYS A 214 3.03 -11.14 -6.46
C LYS A 214 2.18 -12.30 -5.94
N LYS A 215 0.85 -12.21 -6.07
CA LYS A 215 -0.08 -13.29 -5.71
C LYS A 215 -0.03 -14.50 -6.64
N GLN A 216 0.44 -14.36 -7.89
CA GLN A 216 0.55 -15.49 -8.83
C GLN A 216 1.77 -16.38 -8.56
N VAL A 217 2.75 -15.86 -7.81
CA VAL A 217 4.00 -16.59 -7.55
C VAL A 217 4.10 -17.18 -6.15
N ASN A 218 3.22 -16.76 -5.24
CA ASN A 218 3.07 -17.28 -3.88
C ASN A 218 2.29 -18.59 -3.83
#